data_AF-A0A7S3U8U6-F1
#
_entry.id   AF-A0A7S3U8U6-F1
#
_cell.length_a   1.000
_cell.length_b   1.000
_cell.length_c   1.000
_cell.angle_alpha   90.00
_cell.angle_beta   90.00
_cell.angle_gamma   90.00
#
_symmetry.space_group_name_H-M   'P 1'
#
loop_
_entity.id
_entity.type
_entity.pdbx_description
1 polymer ?
#
loop_
_entity_poly.entity_id
_entity_poly.type
_entity_poly.pdbx_seq_one_letter_code
_entity_poly.pdbx_strand_id
1 'polypeptide(L)'
;MAMKTTFAPQWRPCARLVRRVPKCRSTKVVPKASMRTPDTASRVLGALPYLLPLLDGLRYSRYFLRAAPAAAALLQPILPLAQLYFSIPFAGLVAFFGIYLGIVNNASLPRFVRLHAMQAVLVDILLIIPGLVESLFRTSLFGAGGQVQAMIYNVIWVYVLVCFVYGAGSSVLGSMARIPLVAEAADQQVR
;
A
#
# COMPACT_ATOMS: atom_id res chain seq x y z
N MET A 1 42.84 31.45 -70.25
CA MET A 1 42.28 31.94 -68.97
C MET A 1 40.90 31.32 -68.83
N ALA A 2 40.82 30.18 -68.12
CA ALA A 2 40.15 30.04 -66.81
C ALA A 2 38.62 30.02 -66.91
N MET A 3 37.85 29.12 -66.31
CA MET A 3 38.08 27.83 -65.65
C MET A 3 36.68 27.21 -65.58
N LYS A 4 36.56 25.93 -65.89
CA LYS A 4 35.37 25.13 -65.62
C LYS A 4 35.17 25.06 -64.11
N THR A 5 33.97 25.30 -63.59
CA THR A 5 33.51 24.63 -62.35
C THR A 5 31.98 24.51 -62.32
N THR A 6 31.55 23.28 -62.57
CA THR A 6 30.24 22.71 -62.31
C THR A 6 29.92 22.76 -60.81
N PHE A 7 28.73 23.23 -60.42
CA PHE A 7 28.18 23.01 -59.09
C PHE A 7 26.73 22.54 -59.22
N ALA A 8 26.54 21.22 -59.26
CA ALA A 8 25.25 20.58 -59.08
C ALA A 8 25.07 20.23 -57.59
N PRO A 9 23.84 20.31 -57.05
CA PRO A 9 23.58 20.13 -55.62
C PRO A 9 23.69 18.65 -55.23
N GLN A 10 24.59 18.33 -54.27
CA GLN A 10 24.63 17.01 -53.67
C GLN A 10 23.45 16.88 -52.67
N TRP A 11 22.37 16.26 -53.10
CA TRP A 11 21.37 15.74 -52.19
C TRP A 11 21.88 14.41 -51.64
N ARG A 12 22.25 14.37 -50.35
CA ARG A 12 22.53 13.10 -49.65
C ARG A 12 21.21 12.56 -49.08
N PRO A 13 20.72 11.39 -49.50
CA PRO A 13 19.59 10.74 -48.85
C PRO A 13 20.03 9.92 -47.62
N CYS A 14 19.11 9.83 -46.66
CA CYS A 14 18.98 8.76 -45.66
C CYS A 14 20.07 8.62 -44.58
N ALA A 15 20.02 9.47 -43.56
CA ALA A 15 20.32 9.01 -42.19
C ALA A 15 19.07 8.34 -41.62
N ARG A 16 18.86 7.06 -41.93
CA ARG A 16 17.88 6.20 -41.27
C ARG A 16 18.34 6.04 -39.83
N LEU A 17 17.75 6.83 -38.92
CA LEU A 17 17.94 6.67 -37.49
C LEU A 17 17.36 5.29 -37.12
N VAL A 18 18.21 4.26 -37.08
CA VAL A 18 17.87 2.96 -36.53
C VAL A 18 17.62 3.19 -35.05
N ARG A 19 16.36 3.42 -34.68
CA ARG A 19 15.92 3.35 -33.29
C ARG A 19 16.31 1.95 -32.80
N ARG A 20 17.33 1.89 -31.95
CA ARG A 20 17.66 0.66 -31.21
C ARG A 20 16.42 0.32 -30.39
N VAL A 21 15.67 -0.69 -30.84
CA VAL A 21 14.60 -1.28 -30.06
C VAL A 21 15.25 -1.75 -28.75
N PRO A 22 14.78 -1.30 -27.57
CA PRO A 22 15.31 -1.79 -26.32
C PRO A 22 15.11 -3.30 -26.29
N LYS A 23 16.22 -4.02 -26.13
CA LYS A 23 16.30 -5.48 -26.09
C LYS A 23 15.21 -5.98 -25.14
N CYS A 24 14.21 -6.71 -25.65
CA CYS A 24 13.22 -7.40 -24.82
C CYS A 24 13.98 -8.25 -23.82
N ARG A 25 14.00 -7.81 -22.57
CA ARG A 25 14.63 -8.52 -21.47
C ARG A 25 13.87 -9.83 -21.33
N SER A 26 14.48 -10.91 -21.81
CA SER A 26 14.01 -12.29 -21.63
C SER A 26 13.43 -12.43 -20.23
N THR A 27 12.11 -12.55 -20.17
CA THR A 27 11.40 -12.97 -18.96
C THR A 27 11.95 -14.35 -18.64
N LYS A 28 12.92 -14.41 -17.72
CA LYS A 28 13.27 -15.66 -17.07
C LYS A 28 11.95 -16.27 -16.63
N VAL A 29 11.62 -17.43 -17.17
CA VAL A 29 10.49 -18.24 -16.70
C VAL A 29 10.80 -18.50 -15.24
N VAL A 30 10.12 -17.75 -14.36
CA VAL A 30 10.20 -17.97 -12.92
C VAL A 30 9.70 -19.38 -12.73
N PRO A 31 10.51 -20.31 -12.18
CA PRO A 31 10.04 -21.67 -11.94
C PRO A 31 8.75 -21.56 -11.14
N LYS A 32 7.70 -22.19 -11.67
CA LYS A 32 6.37 -22.26 -11.09
C LYS A 32 6.59 -22.70 -9.64
N ALA A 33 6.46 -21.76 -8.70
CA ALA A 33 6.75 -22.02 -7.30
C ALA A 33 5.90 -23.21 -6.91
N SER A 34 6.56 -24.30 -6.50
CA SER A 34 5.91 -25.43 -5.84
C SER A 34 4.87 -24.86 -4.89
N MET A 35 3.60 -25.18 -5.14
CA MET A 35 2.45 -24.70 -4.41
C MET A 35 2.45 -25.32 -3.00
N ARG A 36 3.48 -25.04 -2.20
CA ARG A 36 3.50 -25.32 -0.77
C ARG A 36 2.61 -24.26 -0.13
N THR A 37 1.57 -24.72 0.53
CA THR A 37 0.80 -23.87 1.43
C THR A 37 1.76 -23.15 2.38
N PRO A 38 1.65 -21.83 2.55
CA PRO A 38 2.56 -21.10 3.43
C PRO A 38 2.48 -21.68 4.84
N ASP A 39 3.63 -21.73 5.50
CA ASP A 39 3.74 -22.16 6.90
C ASP A 39 2.88 -21.26 7.80
N THR A 40 2.36 -21.82 8.89
CA THR A 40 1.52 -21.12 9.86
C THR A 40 2.19 -19.85 10.38
N ALA A 41 3.50 -19.89 10.64
CA ALA A 41 4.26 -18.71 11.04
C ALA A 41 4.24 -17.61 9.96
N SER A 42 4.34 -17.99 8.68
CA SER A 42 4.26 -17.03 7.56
C SER A 42 2.87 -16.43 7.39
N ARG A 43 1.82 -17.18 7.71
CA ARG A 43 0.43 -16.70 7.69
C ARG A 43 0.17 -15.68 8.78
N VAL A 44 0.64 -15.97 10.00
CA VAL A 44 0.54 -15.02 11.12
C VAL A 44 1.38 -13.78 10.83
N LEU A 45 2.63 -13.94 10.38
CA LEU A 45 3.53 -12.84 10.08
C LEU A 45 3.03 -11.95 8.93
N GLY A 46 2.30 -12.51 7.95
CA GLY A 46 1.64 -11.74 6.91
C GLY A 46 0.36 -11.02 7.37
N ALA A 47 -0.32 -11.52 8.40
CA ALA A 47 -1.51 -10.88 8.97
C ALA A 47 -1.14 -9.71 9.91
N LEU A 48 -0.03 -9.81 10.65
CA LEU A 48 0.40 -8.79 11.63
C LEU A 48 0.46 -7.36 11.09
N PRO A 49 1.03 -7.09 9.89
CA PRO A 49 1.10 -5.74 9.34
C PRO A 49 -0.25 -5.03 9.21
N TYR A 50 -1.36 -5.76 9.03
CA TYR A 50 -2.69 -5.16 8.91
C TYR A 50 -3.22 -4.57 10.22
N LEU A 51 -2.62 -4.92 11.37
CA LEU A 51 -2.94 -4.28 12.64
C LEU A 51 -2.54 -2.80 12.63
N LEU A 52 -1.48 -2.42 11.91
CA LEU A 52 -1.03 -1.03 11.84
C LEU A 52 -2.10 -0.09 11.26
N PRO A 53 -2.58 -0.26 10.02
CA PRO A 53 -3.61 0.61 9.46
C PRO A 53 -4.94 0.49 10.22
N LEU A 54 -5.21 -0.64 10.88
CA LEU A 54 -6.38 -0.77 11.75
C LEU A 54 -6.28 0.15 12.97
N LEU A 55 -5.14 0.15 13.66
CA LEU A 55 -4.87 1.00 14.82
C LEU A 55 -4.88 2.48 14.43
N ASP A 56 -4.21 2.86 13.34
CA ASP A 56 -4.20 4.24 12.86
C ASP A 56 -5.58 4.71 12.39
N GLY A 57 -6.37 3.78 11.84
CA GLY A 57 -7.75 3.98 11.44
C GLY A 57 -8.74 4.17 12.60
N LEU A 58 -8.41 3.77 13.84
CA LEU A 58 -9.34 3.82 14.98
C LEU A 58 -9.90 5.24 15.22
N ARG A 59 -9.14 6.28 14.90
CA ARG A 59 -9.60 7.68 15.00
C ARG A 59 -10.87 7.96 14.16
N TYR A 60 -11.05 7.24 13.05
CA TYR A 60 -12.18 7.41 12.14
C TYR A 60 -13.42 6.61 12.58
N SER A 61 -13.29 5.68 13.53
CA SER A 61 -14.36 4.79 13.98
C SER A 61 -15.48 5.46 14.78
N ARG A 62 -15.25 6.68 15.30
CA ARG A 62 -16.12 7.31 16.31
C ARG A 62 -17.59 7.44 15.91
N TYR A 63 -17.88 7.74 14.63
CA TYR A 63 -19.25 7.88 14.16
C TYR A 63 -19.89 6.52 13.88
N PHE A 64 -19.11 5.57 13.36
CA PHE A 64 -19.55 4.19 13.12
C PHE A 64 -19.94 3.49 14.43
N LEU A 65 -19.10 3.59 15.47
CA LEU A 65 -19.36 2.96 16.77
C LEU A 65 -20.53 3.59 17.52
N ARG A 66 -20.84 4.87 17.28
CA ARG A 66 -22.06 5.49 17.80
C ARG A 66 -23.32 4.91 17.14
N ALA A 67 -23.26 4.63 15.84
CA ALA A 67 -24.36 4.03 15.09
C ALA A 67 -24.53 2.52 15.38
N ALA A 68 -23.42 1.81 15.63
CA ALA A 68 -23.39 0.38 15.88
C ALA A 68 -22.54 0.06 17.13
N PRO A 69 -23.05 0.31 18.34
CA PRO A 69 -22.29 0.11 19.58
C PRO A 69 -21.89 -1.36 19.81
N ALA A 70 -22.69 -2.32 19.32
CA ALA A 70 -22.35 -3.74 19.37
C ALA A 70 -21.04 -4.07 18.64
N ALA A 71 -20.66 -3.30 17.61
CA ALA A 71 -19.39 -3.49 16.89
C ALA A 71 -18.18 -3.16 17.77
N ALA A 72 -18.34 -2.38 18.85
CA ALA A 72 -17.25 -2.10 19.79
C ALA A 72 -16.77 -3.37 20.52
N ALA A 73 -17.65 -4.38 20.70
CA ALA A 73 -17.26 -5.65 21.29
C ALA A 73 -16.20 -6.38 20.45
N LEU A 74 -16.24 -6.24 19.11
CA LEU A 74 -15.24 -6.83 18.22
C LEU A 74 -13.85 -6.18 18.35
N LEU A 75 -13.79 -4.95 18.86
CA LEU A 75 -12.54 -4.22 19.10
C LEU A 75 -11.95 -4.49 20.48
N GLN A 76 -12.69 -5.11 21.42
CA GLN A 76 -12.16 -5.47 22.75
C GLN A 76 -10.81 -6.19 22.72
N PRO A 77 -10.57 -7.23 21.90
CA PRO A 77 -9.27 -7.93 21.90
C PRO A 77 -8.10 -7.03 21.45
N ILE A 78 -8.38 -5.95 20.70
CA ILE A 78 -7.38 -5.00 20.21
C ILE A 78 -7.12 -3.87 21.21
N LEU A 79 -8.02 -3.60 22.16
CA LEU A 79 -7.88 -2.52 23.13
C LEU A 79 -6.55 -2.48 23.89
N PRO A 80 -6.01 -3.57 24.47
CA PRO A 80 -4.73 -3.49 25.18
C PRO A 80 -3.58 -3.09 24.25
N LEU A 81 -3.59 -3.59 23.01
CA LEU A 81 -2.63 -3.20 21.99
C LEU A 81 -2.80 -1.74 21.58
N ALA A 82 -4.04 -1.27 21.41
CA ALA A 82 -4.33 0.12 21.07
C ALA A 82 -3.89 1.09 22.18
N GLN A 83 -4.10 0.74 23.45
CA GLN A 83 -3.65 1.53 24.59
C GLN A 83 -2.13 1.68 24.62
N LEU A 84 -1.40 0.57 24.40
CA LEU A 84 0.06 0.60 24.28
C LEU A 84 0.53 1.41 23.07
N TYR A 85 -0.17 1.28 21.95
CA TYR A 85 0.15 2.01 20.73
C TYR A 85 -0.02 3.53 20.91
N PHE A 86 -1.12 3.98 21.51
CA PHE A 86 -1.38 5.41 21.72
C PHE A 86 -0.62 6.03 22.91
N SER A 87 0.01 5.23 23.77
CA SER A 87 0.85 5.75 24.86
C SER A 87 2.24 6.20 24.38
N ILE A 88 2.67 5.73 23.21
CA ILE A 88 3.98 6.04 22.63
C ILE A 88 3.83 7.18 21.60
N PRO A 89 4.57 8.29 21.73
CA PRO A 89 4.55 9.34 20.72
C PRO A 89 5.13 8.82 19.40
N PHE A 90 4.51 9.19 18.28
CA PHE A 90 4.90 8.73 16.94
C PHE A 90 4.86 7.21 16.75
N ALA A 91 4.09 6.46 17.56
CA ALA A 91 3.98 5.01 17.46
C ALA A 91 3.69 4.50 16.04
N GLY A 92 2.83 5.19 15.29
CA GLY A 92 2.54 4.82 13.91
C GLY A 92 3.73 4.95 12.97
N LEU A 93 4.53 6.01 13.12
CA LEU A 93 5.76 6.16 12.35
C LEU A 93 6.77 5.05 12.71
N VAL A 94 6.92 4.77 14.00
CA VAL A 94 7.83 3.71 14.48
C VAL A 94 7.37 2.34 13.98
N ALA A 95 6.08 2.02 14.08
CA ALA A 95 5.51 0.76 13.62
C ALA A 95 5.58 0.62 12.10
N PHE A 96 5.32 1.71 11.36
CA PHE A 96 5.49 1.78 9.91
C PHE A 96 6.92 1.40 9.50
N PHE A 97 7.93 2.06 10.09
CA PHE A 97 9.33 1.74 9.79
C PHE A 97 9.71 0.35 10.27
N GLY A 98 9.21 -0.10 11.42
CA GLY A 98 9.43 -1.45 11.93
C GLY A 98 8.94 -2.53 10.98
N ILE A 99 7.73 -2.36 10.43
CA ILE A 99 7.18 -3.28 9.42
C ILE A 99 7.93 -3.16 8.09
N TYR A 100 8.21 -1.95 7.63
CA TYR A 100 8.87 -1.74 6.34
C TYR A 100 10.31 -2.27 6.32
N LEU A 101 11.12 -1.91 7.32
CA LEU A 101 12.51 -2.35 7.43
C LEU A 101 12.61 -3.82 7.86
N GLY A 102 11.79 -4.25 8.81
CA GLY A 102 11.86 -5.60 9.39
C GLY A 102 11.23 -6.68 8.52
N ILE A 103 10.15 -6.36 7.80
CA ILE A 103 9.39 -7.33 7.01
C ILE A 103 9.55 -7.07 5.51
N VAL A 104 9.18 -5.89 5.01
CA VAL A 104 9.12 -5.63 3.56
C VAL A 104 10.49 -5.74 2.89
N ASN A 105 11.52 -5.14 3.48
CA ASN A 105 12.89 -5.15 2.96
C ASN A 105 13.68 -6.42 3.33
N ASN A 106 13.13 -7.28 4.18
CA ASN A 106 13.83 -8.47 4.61
C ASN A 106 13.70 -9.60 3.57
N ALA A 107 14.71 -9.74 2.71
CA ALA A 107 14.75 -10.76 1.65
C ALA A 107 14.83 -12.20 2.17
N SER A 108 15.14 -12.42 3.46
CA SER A 108 15.09 -13.76 4.07
C SER A 108 13.67 -14.26 4.28
N LEU A 109 12.68 -13.35 4.37
CA LEU A 109 11.27 -13.70 4.50
C LEU A 109 10.68 -14.10 3.14
N PRO A 110 9.72 -15.04 3.13
CA PRO A 110 9.08 -15.47 1.91
C PRO A 110 8.31 -14.31 1.27
N ARG A 111 8.30 -14.28 -0.07
CA ARG A 111 7.60 -13.25 -0.87
C ARG A 111 6.15 -13.05 -0.43
N PHE A 112 5.46 -14.12 -0.01
CA PHE A 112 4.10 -14.07 0.54
C PHE A 112 3.96 -13.04 1.67
N VAL A 113 4.81 -13.13 2.69
CA VAL A 113 4.77 -12.24 3.86
C VAL A 113 5.06 -10.79 3.44
N ARG A 114 6.09 -10.61 2.60
CA ARG A 114 6.51 -9.29 2.11
C ARG A 114 5.41 -8.59 1.31
N LEU A 115 4.63 -9.34 0.51
CA LEU A 115 3.51 -8.79 -0.25
C LEU A 115 2.38 -8.31 0.66
N HIS A 116 1.96 -9.12 1.64
CA HIS A 116 0.94 -8.71 2.61
C HIS A 116 1.39 -7.51 3.44
N ALA A 117 2.67 -7.49 3.85
CA ALA A 117 3.25 -6.37 4.57
C ALA A 117 3.25 -5.09 3.72
N MET A 118 3.66 -5.16 2.45
CA MET A 118 3.65 -4.02 1.55
C MET A 118 2.23 -3.49 1.31
N GLN A 119 1.23 -4.37 1.19
CA GLN A 119 -0.17 -3.96 1.07
C GLN A 119 -0.66 -3.20 2.30
N ALA A 120 -0.37 -3.70 3.51
CA ALA A 120 -0.76 -3.04 4.75
C ALA A 120 -0.08 -1.66 4.92
N VAL A 121 1.22 -1.58 4.62
CA VAL A 121 2.01 -0.33 4.63
C VAL A 121 1.45 0.70 3.65
N LEU A 122 1.00 0.28 2.46
CA LEU A 122 0.39 1.18 1.48
C LEU A 122 -0.98 1.70 1.94
N VAL A 123 -1.79 0.87 2.61
CA VAL A 123 -3.05 1.30 3.23
C VAL A 123 -2.77 2.31 4.36
N ASP A 124 -1.72 2.10 5.14
CA ASP A 124 -1.29 3.01 6.20
C ASP A 124 -0.88 4.38 5.64
N ILE A 125 -0.08 4.41 4.57
CA ILE A 125 0.26 5.65 3.86
C ILE A 125 -0.99 6.37 3.34
N LEU A 126 -1.97 5.62 2.83
CA LEU A 126 -3.23 6.19 2.34
C LEU A 126 -4.01 6.89 3.47
N LEU A 127 -3.94 6.38 4.71
CA LEU A 127 -4.57 6.98 5.89
C LEU A 127 -3.90 8.27 6.37
N ILE A 128 -2.63 8.49 6.04
CA ILE A 128 -1.94 9.75 6.36
C ILE A 128 -2.59 10.92 5.61
N ILE A 129 -3.05 10.72 4.37
CA ILE A 129 -3.58 11.79 3.52
C ILE A 129 -4.82 12.47 4.15
N PRO A 130 -5.89 11.75 4.55
CA PRO A 130 -7.01 12.38 5.24
C PRO A 130 -6.62 13.12 6.52
N GLY A 131 -5.67 12.58 7.30
CA GLY A 131 -5.16 13.23 8.51
C GLY A 131 -4.42 14.54 8.23
N LEU A 132 -3.63 14.60 7.16
CA LEU A 132 -2.96 15.83 6.73
C LEU A 132 -3.96 16.86 6.22
N VAL A 133 -4.94 16.45 5.42
CA VAL A 133 -6.03 17.32 4.94
C VAL A 133 -6.75 17.96 6.13
N GLU A 134 -7.19 17.16 7.11
CA GLU A 134 -7.84 17.68 8.31
C GLU A 134 -6.94 18.66 9.10
N SER A 135 -5.64 18.37 9.18
CA SER A 135 -4.66 19.21 9.87
C SER A 135 -4.37 20.54 9.17
N LEU A 136 -4.60 20.62 7.85
CA LEU A 136 -4.44 21.84 7.05
C LEU A 136 -5.71 22.69 7.04
N PHE A 137 -6.87 22.05 7.00
CA PHE A 137 -8.18 22.73 6.94
C PHE A 137 -8.78 23.03 8.33
N ARG A 138 -7.92 23.17 9.36
CA ARG A 138 -8.29 23.46 10.76
C ARG A 138 -9.45 24.47 10.81
N THR A 139 -10.64 23.97 11.14
CA THR A 139 -11.79 24.73 11.65
C THR A 139 -12.80 25.33 10.65
N SER A 140 -12.54 25.57 9.35
CA SER A 140 -13.54 26.26 8.50
C SER A 140 -14.58 25.36 7.81
N LEU A 141 -14.28 24.10 7.52
CA LEU A 141 -15.21 23.18 6.82
C LEU A 141 -16.17 22.43 7.75
N PHE A 142 -15.87 22.35 9.05
CA PHE A 142 -16.51 21.41 9.97
C PHE A 142 -17.43 22.06 11.02
N GLY A 143 -17.53 23.39 11.07
CA GLY A 143 -18.47 24.10 11.96
C GLY A 143 -19.94 23.98 11.55
N ALA A 144 -20.22 23.75 10.26
CA ALA A 144 -21.57 23.50 9.70
C ALA A 144 -21.68 22.12 9.01
N GLY A 145 -20.60 21.34 8.97
CA GLY A 145 -20.44 20.14 8.14
C GLY A 145 -20.44 18.80 8.90
N GLY A 146 -21.00 18.74 10.10
CA GLY A 146 -20.93 17.54 10.96
C GLY A 146 -21.40 16.24 10.28
N GLN A 147 -22.40 16.32 9.40
CA GLN A 147 -22.89 15.16 8.64
C GLN A 147 -21.92 14.73 7.53
N VAL A 148 -21.33 15.68 6.80
CA VAL A 148 -20.31 15.37 5.77
C VAL A 148 -19.06 14.76 6.41
N GLN A 149 -18.63 15.30 7.56
CA GLN A 149 -17.52 14.73 8.32
C GLN A 149 -17.81 13.30 8.77
N ALA A 150 -19.01 13.04 9.28
CA ALA A 150 -19.43 11.71 9.68
C ALA A 150 -19.40 10.72 8.50
N MET A 151 -19.86 11.15 7.31
CA MET A 151 -19.80 10.32 6.10
C MET A 151 -18.36 10.00 5.70
N ILE A 152 -17.47 10.99 5.64
CA ILE A 152 -16.06 10.80 5.29
C ILE A 152 -15.38 9.83 6.27
N TYR A 153 -15.58 10.05 7.58
CA TYR A 153 -15.01 9.19 8.61
C TYR A 153 -15.52 7.75 8.51
N ASN A 154 -16.82 7.57 8.27
CA ASN A 154 -17.40 6.24 8.11
C ASN A 154 -16.86 5.52 6.86
N VAL A 155 -16.71 6.22 5.74
CA VAL A 155 -16.14 5.64 4.51
C VAL A 155 -14.70 5.18 4.74
N ILE A 156 -13.87 6.02 5.37
CA ILE A 156 -12.48 5.67 5.70
C ILE A 156 -12.45 4.47 6.65
N TRP A 157 -13.26 4.49 7.70
CA TRP A 157 -13.30 3.40 8.68
C TRP A 157 -13.74 2.07 8.06
N VAL A 158 -14.79 2.07 7.24
CA VAL A 158 -15.25 0.87 6.53
C VAL A 158 -14.17 0.37 5.57
N TYR A 159 -13.49 1.26 4.85
CA TYR A 159 -12.37 0.90 3.99
C TYR A 159 -11.26 0.19 4.78
N VAL A 160 -10.84 0.74 5.93
CA VAL A 160 -9.84 0.13 6.81
C VAL A 160 -10.29 -1.24 7.31
N LEU A 161 -11.55 -1.38 7.77
CA LEU A 161 -12.09 -2.65 8.23
C LEU A 161 -12.09 -3.70 7.11
N VAL A 162 -12.49 -3.32 5.89
CA VAL A 162 -12.47 -4.21 4.73
C VAL A 162 -11.04 -4.66 4.43
N CYS A 163 -10.09 -3.72 4.39
CA CYS A 163 -8.67 -4.04 4.17
C CYS A 163 -8.10 -4.95 5.26
N PHE A 164 -8.44 -4.71 6.53
CA PHE A 164 -8.02 -5.55 7.65
C PHE A 164 -8.60 -6.96 7.56
N VAL A 165 -9.93 -7.08 7.46
CA VAL A 165 -10.60 -8.40 7.44
C VAL A 165 -10.20 -9.20 6.22
N TYR A 166 -10.20 -8.58 5.03
CA TYR A 166 -9.82 -9.26 3.80
C TYR A 166 -8.32 -9.57 3.75
N GLY A 167 -7.46 -8.60 4.10
CA GLY A 167 -6.01 -8.74 4.04
C GLY A 167 -5.42 -9.67 5.10
N ALA A 168 -5.85 -9.53 6.36
CA ALA A 168 -5.45 -10.44 7.43
C ALA A 168 -6.09 -11.82 7.27
N GLY A 169 -7.39 -11.88 6.93
CA GLY A 169 -8.11 -13.15 6.74
C GLY A 169 -7.52 -13.98 5.61
N SER A 170 -7.22 -13.37 4.47
CA SER A 170 -6.54 -14.07 3.37
C SER A 170 -5.13 -14.53 3.73
N SER A 171 -4.40 -13.75 4.53
CA SER A 171 -3.08 -14.15 5.01
C SER A 171 -3.17 -15.39 5.90
N VAL A 172 -4.14 -15.42 6.82
CA VAL A 172 -4.43 -16.57 7.70
C VAL A 172 -4.89 -17.81 6.90
N LEU A 173 -5.67 -17.61 5.84
CA LEU A 173 -6.07 -18.68 4.91
C LEU A 173 -4.90 -19.13 4.00
N GLY A 174 -3.76 -18.46 4.04
CA GLY A 174 -2.59 -18.77 3.21
C GLY A 174 -2.80 -18.44 1.72
N SER A 175 -3.78 -17.59 1.41
CA SER A 175 -4.09 -17.14 0.06
C SER A 175 -3.42 -15.80 -0.20
N MET A 176 -2.82 -15.65 -1.38
CA MET A 176 -2.28 -14.36 -1.82
C MET A 176 -3.42 -13.43 -2.25
N ALA A 177 -4.12 -12.82 -1.29
CA ALA A 177 -5.13 -11.84 -1.65
C ALA A 177 -4.47 -10.62 -2.27
N ARG A 178 -4.96 -10.26 -3.46
CA ARG A 178 -4.60 -9.04 -4.15
C ARG A 178 -5.65 -8.00 -3.79
N ILE A 179 -5.28 -7.01 -2.98
CA ILE A 179 -6.15 -5.85 -2.74
C ILE A 179 -6.18 -5.03 -4.03
N PRO A 180 -7.36 -4.79 -4.66
CA PRO A 180 -7.45 -3.94 -5.84
C PRO A 180 -6.90 -2.53 -5.53
N LEU A 181 -6.24 -1.89 -6.52
CA LEU A 181 -5.34 -0.73 -6.43
C LEU A 181 -3.93 -0.96 -5.86
N VAL A 182 -3.76 -1.78 -4.83
CA VAL A 182 -2.48 -1.86 -4.08
C VAL A 182 -1.59 -3.01 -4.57
N ALA A 183 -2.20 -4.06 -5.12
CA ALA A 183 -1.51 -5.29 -5.49
C ALA A 183 -0.41 -5.10 -6.55
N GLU A 184 -0.63 -4.26 -7.58
CA GLU A 184 0.34 -4.03 -8.65
C GLU A 184 1.56 -3.25 -8.15
N ALA A 185 1.36 -2.25 -7.29
CA ALA A 185 2.44 -1.51 -6.66
C ALA A 185 3.27 -2.39 -5.71
N ALA A 186 2.59 -3.24 -4.93
CA ALA A 186 3.26 -4.19 -4.06
C ALA A 186 4.08 -5.24 -4.84
N ASP A 187 3.54 -5.77 -5.94
CA ASP A 187 4.25 -6.74 -6.79
C ASP A 187 5.50 -6.12 -7.46
N GLN A 188 5.48 -4.82 -7.79
CA GLN A 188 6.66 -4.12 -8.33
C GLN A 188 7.76 -3.91 -7.28
N GLN A 189 7.38 -3.69 -6.01
CA GLN A 189 8.32 -3.43 -4.92
C GLN A 189 8.97 -4.70 -4.38
N VAL A 190 8.23 -5.82 -4.32
CA VAL A 190 8.70 -7.09 -3.73
C VAL A 190 9.49 -7.94 -4.76
N ARG A 191 10.20 -7.28 -5.68
CA ARG A 191 10.97 -7.94 -6.74
C ARG A 191 12.28 -8.55 -6.27
#